data_AF-A0A7G8EYR1-F1
#
_entry.id   AF-A0A7G8EYR1-F1
#
_cell.length_a   1.000
_cell.length_b   1.000
_cell.length_c   1.000
_cell.angle_alpha   90.00
_cell.angle_beta   90.00
_cell.angle_gamma   90.00
#
_symmetry.space_group_name_H-M   'P 1'
#
loop_
_entity.id
_entity.type
_entity.pdbx_description
1 polymer ?
#
loop_
_entity_poly.entity_id
_entity_poly.type
_entity_poly.pdbx_seq_one_letter_code
_entity_poly.pdbx_strand_id
1 'polypeptide(L)' 'METLGATRSEQDPCDWNWEQPEWRARLRLDQEDLGVMWDSAVPPRSCSYSYRLPRADVEAALRFGP' A
#
# COMPACT_ATOMS: atom_id res chain seq x y z
N MET A 1 11.61 8.02 12.63
CA MET A 1 11.55 6.67 12.02
C MET A 1 10.07 6.34 11.91
N GLU A 2 9.44 6.88 10.86
CA GLU A 2 7.98 6.85 10.71
C GLU A 2 7.62 5.56 9.97
N THR A 3 7.23 4.54 10.72
CA THR A 3 6.76 3.28 10.13
C THR A 3 5.40 3.55 9.52
N LEU A 4 5.23 3.31 8.21
CA LEU A 4 3.90 3.18 7.61
C LEU A 4 3.09 2.24 8.50
N GLY A 5 1.94 2.68 9.01
CA GLY A 5 1.06 1.91 9.90
C GLY A 5 0.39 0.72 9.23
N ALA A 6 1.03 0.14 8.22
CA ALA A 6 0.61 -1.06 7.53
C ALA A 6 1.00 -2.28 8.37
N THR A 7 0.02 -3.12 8.64
CA THR A 7 0.17 -4.37 9.37
C THR A 7 0.28 -5.51 8.37
N ARG A 8 1.34 -6.31 8.46
CA ARG A 8 1.48 -7.52 7.64
C ARG A 8 0.40 -8.53 8.01
N SER A 9 -0.22 -9.14 7.00
CA SER A 9 -1.19 -10.22 7.20
C SER A 9 -0.49 -11.47 7.75
N GLU A 10 -1.15 -12.19 8.65
CA GLU A 10 -0.65 -13.46 9.19
C GLU A 10 -0.91 -14.63 8.23
N GLN A 11 -1.88 -14.50 7.34
CA GLN A 11 -2.23 -15.54 6.37
C GLN A 11 -1.24 -15.58 5.20
N ASP A 12 -0.85 -14.41 4.70
CA ASP A 12 0.05 -14.24 3.58
C ASP A 12 1.09 -13.16 3.89
N PRO A 13 2.40 -13.48 3.93
CA PRO A 13 3.44 -12.51 4.26
C PRO A 13 3.61 -11.42 3.19
N CYS A 14 3.08 -11.67 1.99
CA CYS A 14 3.07 -10.73 0.87
C CYS A 14 1.91 -9.73 0.96
N ASP A 15 0.88 -9.99 1.77
CA ASP A 15 -0.26 -9.11 1.91
C ASP A 15 -0.13 -8.27 3.18
N TRP A 16 -0.33 -6.98 3.03
CA TRP A 16 -0.23 -5.99 4.09
C TRP A 16 -1.50 -5.17 4.10
N ASN A 17 -2.08 -4.99 5.27
CA ASN A 17 -3.28 -4.22 5.48
C ASN A 17 -2.91 -2.89 6.11
N TRP A 18 -3.29 -1.81 5.44
CA TRP A 18 -3.05 -0.48 5.93
C TRP A 18 -4.36 0.22 6.19
N GLU A 19 -4.62 0.37 7.48
CA GLU A 19 -5.82 1.02 7.97
C GLU A 19 -5.43 2.42 8.43
N GLN A 20 -6.02 3.42 7.77
CA GLN A 20 -6.01 4.81 8.22
C GLN A 20 -7.41 5.17 8.73
N PRO A 21 -7.54 6.23 9.56
CA PRO A 21 -8.84 6.64 10.07
C PRO A 21 -9.84 7.00 8.97
N GLU A 22 -9.34 7.51 7.84
CA GLU A 22 -10.16 8.03 6.73
C GLU A 22 -10.27 7.06 5.55
N TRP A 23 -9.33 6.13 5.41
CA TRP A 23 -9.30 5.18 4.30
C TRP A 23 -8.56 3.89 4.66
N ARG A 24 -8.77 2.85 3.86
CA ARG A 24 -8.10 1.55 3.98
C ARG A 24 -7.46 1.20 2.66
N ALA A 25 -6.20 0.76 2.71
CA ALA A 25 -5.46 0.27 1.57
C ALA A 25 -4.90 -1.13 1.86
N ARG A 26 -4.93 -1.99 0.85
CA ARG A 26 -4.26 -3.28 0.85
C ARG A 26 -3.02 -3.17 -0.01
N LEU A 27 -1.86 -3.46 0.56
CA LEU A 27 -0.62 -3.56 -0.19
C LEU A 27 -0.32 -5.03 -0.41
N ARG A 28 -0.01 -5.38 -1.65
CA ARG A 28 0.39 -6.72 -2.05
C ARG A 28 1.79 -6.62 -2.64
N LEU A 29 2.74 -7.23 -1.95
CA LEU A 29 4.10 -7.39 -2.43
C LEU A 29 4.08 -8.49 -3.50
N ASP A 30 4.14 -8.09 -4.77
CA ASP A 30 4.39 -9.02 -5.86
C ASP A 30 5.90 -9.14 -6.11
N GLN A 31 6.32 -9.96 -7.07
CA GLN A 31 7.72 -10.22 -7.36
C GLN A 31 8.36 -9.05 -8.13
N GLU A 32 7.59 -8.35 -8.96
CA GLU A 32 8.07 -7.26 -9.82
C GLU A 32 7.65 -5.86 -9.33
N ASP A 33 6.53 -5.77 -8.63
CA ASP A 33 5.97 -4.51 -8.13
C ASP A 33 5.22 -4.65 -6.80
N LEU A 34 4.96 -3.52 -6.16
CA LEU A 34 4.10 -3.37 -5.01
C LEU A 34 2.72 -2.90 -5.48
N GLY A 35 1.75 -3.81 -5.49
CA GLY A 35 0.36 -3.48 -5.72
C GLY A 35 -0.26 -2.80 -4.50
N VAL A 36 -1.02 -1.74 -4.71
CA VAL A 36 -1.73 -1.02 -3.66
C VAL A 36 -3.16 -0.84 -4.12
N MET A 37 -4.11 -1.18 -3.26
CA MET A 37 -5.54 -1.16 -3.59
C MET A 37 -6.30 -0.46 -2.46
N TRP A 38 -6.91 0.68 -2.76
CA TRP A 38 -7.71 1.44 -1.80
C TRP A 38 -9.15 0.96 -1.82
N ASP A 39 -9.62 0.45 -0.68
CA ASP A 39 -10.97 -0.11 -0.52
C ASP A 39 -12.03 0.99 -0.35
N SER A 40 -11.61 2.17 0.11
CA SER A 40 -12.50 3.29 0.45
C SER A 40 -12.82 4.22 -0.74
N ALA A 41 -12.15 4.06 -1.88
CA ALA A 41 -12.40 4.87 -3.06
C ALA A 41 -13.54 4.27 -3.90
N VAL A 42 -14.53 5.07 -4.27
CA VAL A 42 -15.55 4.72 -5.28
C VAL A 42 -15.37 5.67 -6.47
N PRO A 43 -14.90 5.19 -7.65
CA PRO A 43 -14.54 3.80 -7.98
C PRO A 43 -13.25 3.33 -7.29
N PRO A 44 -13.06 2.00 -7.13
CA PRO A 44 -11.87 1.43 -6.50
C PRO A 44 -10.63 1.88 -7.24
N ARG A 45 -9.69 2.51 -6.51
CA ARG A 45 -8.38 2.89 -7.05
C ARG A 45 -7.36 1.82 -6.69
N SER A 46 -6.57 1.43 -7.69
CA SER A 46 -5.38 0.61 -7.50
C SER A 46 -4.20 1.24 -8.21
N CYS A 47 -3.03 1.17 -7.58
CA CYS A 47 -1.75 1.55 -8.18
C CYS A 47 -0.74 0.44 -7.95
N SER A 48 0.10 0.19 -8.95
CA SER A 48 1.29 -0.64 -8.80
C SER A 48 2.53 0.25 -8.82
N TYR A 49 3.43 0.02 -7.86
CA TYR A 49 4.70 0.72 -7.77
C TYR A 49 5.83 -0.27 -8.04
N SER A 50 6.56 -0.09 -9.13
CA SER A 50 7.72 -0.92 -9.42
C SER A 50 8.80 -0.75 -8.34
N TYR A 51 9.45 -1.84 -7.92
CA TYR A 51 10.57 -1.77 -6.96
C TYR A 51 11.80 -1.01 -7.46
N ARG A 52 11.80 -0.59 -8.73
CA ARG A 52 12.78 0.34 -9.28
C ARG A 52 12.60 1.78 -8.76
N LEU A 53 11.44 2.10 -8.18
CA LEU A 53 11.21 3.39 -7.55
C LEU A 53 11.86 3.44 -6.17
N PRO A 54 12.37 4.61 -5.74
CA PRO A 54 12.85 4.78 -4.39
C PRO A 54 11.72 4.52 -3.40
N ARG A 55 12.01 3.79 -2.34
CA ARG A 55 11.04 3.52 -1.27
C ARG A 55 10.39 4.81 -0.76
N ALA A 56 11.18 5.87 -0.58
CA ALA A 56 10.67 7.17 -0.10
C ALA A 56 9.57 7.76 -1.02
N ASP A 57 9.72 7.66 -2.34
CA ASP A 57 8.72 8.11 -3.30
C ASP A 57 7.44 7.26 -3.23
N VAL A 58 7.60 5.94 -3.09
CA VAL A 58 6.46 5.03 -2.91
C VAL A 58 5.73 5.36 -1.61
N GLU A 59 6.44 5.52 -0.50
CA GLU A 59 5.87 5.88 0.81
C GLU A 59 5.20 7.27 0.77
N ALA A 60 5.77 8.23 0.04
CA ALA A 60 5.18 9.55 -0.15
C ALA A 60 3.89 9.49 -0.97
N ALA A 61 3.89 8.79 -2.10
CA ALA A 61 2.69 8.60 -2.93
C ALA A 61 1.57 7.88 -2.16
N LEU A 62 1.96 6.88 -1.38
CA LEU A 62 1.09 6.16 -0.47
C LEU A 62 0.48 7.06 0.62
N ARG A 63 1.26 7.99 1.19
CA ARG A 63 0.79 8.99 2.16
C ARG A 63 -0.15 10.03 1.56
N PHE A 64 0.00 10.33 0.26
CA PHE A 64 -0.92 11.24 -0.43
C PHE A 64 -2.35 10.67 -0.52
N GLY A 65 -2.52 9.35 -0.35
CA GLY A 65 -3.83 8.71 -0.35
C GLY A 65 -4.37 8.45 -1.77
N PRO A 66 -5.64 7.99 -1.88
CA PRO A 66 -6.28 7.69 -3.16
C PRO A 66 -6.50 8.92 -4.03
#